data_AF-A0A0D6KYX2-F1
#
_entry.id   AF-A0A0D6KYX2-F1
#
_cell.length_a   1.000
_cell.length_b   1.000
_cell.length_c   1.000
_cell.angle_alpha   90.00
_cell.angle_beta   90.00
_cell.angle_gamma   90.00
#
_symmetry.space_group_name_H-M   'P 1'
#
loop_
_entity.id
_entity.type
_entity.pdbx_description
1 polymer ?
#
loop_
_entity_poly.entity_id
_entity_poly.type
_entity_poly.pdbx_seq_one_letter_code
_entity_poly.pdbx_strand_id
1 'polypeptide(L)' 'MRLKRWESPRREGRNDKGKGGSARQRQLKKQRQMLRQRLKENQKSDNKNNNAKGEEKLIFSFFI' A
#
# COMPACT_ATOMS: atom_id res chain seq x y z
N MET A 1 0.16 35.42 -26.80
CA MET A 1 1.61 35.53 -26.52
C MET A 1 2.21 34.14 -26.36
N ARG A 2 3.39 33.86 -26.93
CA ARG A 2 4.11 32.59 -26.72
C ARG A 2 5.15 32.80 -25.60
N LEU A 3 5.10 31.98 -24.53
CA LEU A 3 6.07 32.05 -23.43
C LEU A 3 7.49 31.74 -23.93
N LYS A 4 8.51 32.39 -23.34
CA LYS A 4 9.92 32.09 -23.63
C LYS A 4 10.25 30.65 -23.21
N ARG A 5 11.24 30.05 -23.88
CA ARG A 5 11.69 28.66 -23.62
C ARG A 5 12.09 28.41 -22.15
N TRP A 6 12.49 29.44 -21.42
CA TRP A 6 12.85 29.37 -20.00
C TRP A 6 11.70 29.75 -19.05
N GLU A 7 10.64 30.37 -19.57
CA GLU A 7 9.41 30.75 -18.84
C GLU A 7 8.33 29.66 -18.90
N SER A 8 8.41 28.75 -19.88
CA SER A 8 7.49 27.61 -19.96
C SER A 8 7.60 26.78 -18.68
N PRO A 9 6.48 26.53 -17.96
CA PRO A 9 6.46 25.63 -16.81
C PRO A 9 7.20 24.34 -17.20
N ARG A 10 8.35 24.11 -16.57
CA ARG A 10 9.24 23.00 -16.92
C ARG A 10 8.40 21.73 -16.96
N ARG A 11 8.37 21.05 -18.11
CA ARG A 11 7.53 19.86 -18.35
C ARG A 11 7.57 18.92 -17.15
N GLU A 12 6.39 18.46 -16.73
CA GLU A 12 6.24 17.45 -15.69
C GLU A 12 7.10 16.20 -16.03
N GLY A 13 7.80 15.66 -15.03
CA GLY A 13 8.62 14.44 -15.18
C GLY A 13 10.12 14.62 -15.47
N ARG A 14 10.64 15.85 -15.62
CA ARG A 14 12.10 16.10 -15.79
C ARG A 14 12.94 15.60 -14.59
N ASN A 15 12.34 15.58 -13.41
CA ASN A 15 12.96 15.31 -12.12
C ASN A 15 12.85 13.84 -11.71
N ASP A 16 12.14 12.99 -12.45
CA ASP A 16 11.93 11.57 -12.11
C ASP A 16 13.20 10.73 -12.19
N LYS A 17 14.12 11.09 -13.10
CA LYS A 17 15.40 10.40 -13.31
C LYS A 17 16.54 10.94 -12.43
N GLY A 18 16.28 11.95 -11.60
CA GLY A 18 17.28 12.56 -10.71
C GLY A 18 17.31 11.95 -9.30
N LYS A 19 18.30 12.36 -8.50
CA LYS A 19 18.41 11.96 -7.08
C LYS A 19 17.17 12.35 -6.27
N GLY A 20 16.56 13.51 -6.57
CA GLY A 20 15.31 13.96 -5.95
C GLY A 20 14.08 13.15 -6.35
N GLY A 21 13.94 12.79 -7.64
CA GLY A 21 12.82 11.97 -8.11
C GLY A 21 12.87 10.54 -7.58
N SER A 22 14.06 9.92 -7.63
CA SER A 22 14.26 8.58 -7.08
C SER A 22 14.02 8.52 -5.56
N ALA A 23 14.44 9.54 -4.80
CA ALA A 23 14.12 9.65 -3.37
C ALA A 23 12.61 9.77 -3.13
N ARG A 24 11.91 10.60 -3.91
CA ARG A 24 10.45 10.78 -3.83
C ARG A 24 9.70 9.49 -4.17
N GLN A 25 10.13 8.76 -5.20
CA GLN A 25 9.56 7.46 -5.56
C GLN A 25 9.72 6.44 -4.42
N ARG A 26 10.88 6.41 -3.75
CA ARG A 26 11.11 5.55 -2.59
C ARG A 26 10.18 5.90 -1.42
N GLN A 27 9.97 7.19 -1.14
CA GLN A 27 9.03 7.64 -0.11
C GLN A 27 7.60 7.17 -0.41
N LEU A 28 7.13 7.35 -1.65
CA LEU A 28 5.81 6.91 -2.08
C LEU A 28 5.65 5.39 -1.98
N LYS A 29 6.68 4.62 -2.36
CA LYS A 29 6.69 3.15 -2.21
C LYS A 29 6.56 2.75 -0.74
N LYS A 30 7.29 3.42 0.16
CA LYS A 30 7.22 3.18 1.61
C LYS A 30 5.81 3.47 2.16
N GLN A 31 5.23 4.61 1.81
CA GLN A 31 3.86 4.97 2.22
C GLN A 31 2.83 3.92 1.76
N ARG A 32 2.90 3.49 0.49
CA ARG A 32 2.00 2.45 -0.04
C ARG A 32 2.19 1.11 0.67
N GLN A 33 3.43 0.72 1.00
CA GLN A 33 3.69 -0.52 1.72
C GLN A 33 3.12 -0.48 3.14
N MET A 34 3.30 0.63 3.86
CA MET A 34 2.71 0.84 5.19
C MET A 34 1.18 0.76 5.14
N LEU A 35 0.56 1.39 4.13
CA LEU A 35 -0.89 1.32 3.94
C LEU A 35 -1.37 -0.13 3.73
N ARG A 36 -0.68 -0.91 2.87
CA ARG A 36 -0.99 -2.32 2.64
C ARG A 36 -0.89 -3.16 3.93
N GLN A 37 0.10 -2.89 4.77
CA GLN A 37 0.26 -3.59 6.04
C GLN A 37 -0.91 -3.29 6.98
N ARG A 38 -1.27 -2.01 7.15
CA ARG A 38 -2.41 -1.59 7.99
C ARG A 38 -3.72 -2.20 7.53
N LEU A 39 -3.99 -2.20 6.22
CA LEU A 39 -5.20 -2.82 5.66
C LEU A 39 -5.24 -4.34 5.91
N LYS A 40 -4.10 -5.02 5.78
CA LYS A 40 -4.01 -6.46 6.08
C LYS A 40 -4.13 -6.77 7.57
N GLU A 41 -3.59 -5.92 8.43
CA GLU A 41 -3.65 -6.07 9.88
C GLU A 41 -5.10 -5.99 10.37
N ASN A 42 -5.85 -4.99 9.90
CA ASN A 42 -7.28 -4.86 10.18
C ASN A 42 -8.08 -6.11 9.75
N GLN A 43 -7.75 -6.72 8.61
CA GLN A 43 -8.40 -7.96 8.17
C GLN A 43 -8.02 -9.19 9.01
N LYS A 44 -6.81 -9.22 9.60
CA LYS A 44 -6.35 -10.34 10.42
C LYS A 44 -6.97 -10.34 11.81
N SER A 45 -7.20 -9.17 12.42
CA SER A 45 -7.93 -9.08 13.70
C SER A 45 -9.34 -9.63 13.57
N ASP A 46 -10.02 -9.35 12.46
CA ASP A 46 -11.39 -9.82 12.22
C ASP A 46 -11.45 -11.33 11.98
N ASN A 47 -10.48 -11.89 11.25
CA ASN A 47 -10.44 -13.32 10.97
C ASN A 47 -10.02 -14.18 12.18
N LYS A 48 -9.18 -13.66 13.08
CA LYS A 48 -8.75 -14.40 14.29
C LYS A 48 -9.90 -14.63 15.28
N ASN A 49 -10.88 -13.74 15.31
CA ASN A 49 -12.08 -13.89 16.14
C ASN A 49 -13.13 -14.85 15.54
N ASN A 50 -13.07 -15.13 14.23
CA ASN A 50 -14.02 -15.99 13.53
C ASN A 50 -13.54 -17.44 13.39
N ASN A 51 -12.23 -17.69 13.25
CA ASN A 51 -11.71 -19.06 13.14
C ASN A 51 -11.80 -19.86 14.45
N ALA A 52 -11.77 -19.19 15.61
CA ALA A 52 -11.92 -19.89 16.88
C ALA A 52 -13.29 -20.57 17.05
N LYS A 53 -14.37 -20.03 16.46
CA LYS A 53 -15.75 -20.54 16.64
C LYS A 53 -16.16 -21.64 15.65
N GLY A 54 -15.42 -21.81 14.55
CA GLY A 54 -15.74 -22.73 13.47
C GLY A 54 -15.03 -24.08 13.56
N GLU A 55 -13.80 -24.10 14.06
CA GLU A 55 -12.96 -25.31 14.08
C GLU A 55 -13.36 -26.27 15.21
N GLU A 56 -13.81 -25.76 16.35
CA GLU A 56 -14.32 -26.57 17.48
C GLU A 56 -15.59 -27.36 17.11
N LYS A 57 -16.44 -26.83 16.23
CA LYS A 57 -17.62 -27.56 15.73
C LYS A 57 -17.27 -28.68 14.77
N LEU A 58 -16.24 -28.50 13.94
CA LEU A 58 -15.79 -29.53 13.01
C LEU A 58 -15.06 -30.66 13.75
N ILE A 59 -14.21 -30.33 14.73
CA ILE A 59 -13.50 -31.33 15.55
C ILE A 59 -14.48 -32.21 16.34
N PHE A 60 -15.55 -31.63 16.90
CA PHE A 60 -16.56 -32.39 17.65
C PHE A 60 -17.39 -33.33 16.77
N SER A 61 -17.56 -33.00 15.48
CA SER A 61 -18.39 -33.77 14.56
C SER A 61 -17.64 -34.94 13.88
N PHE A 62 -16.31 -35.02 14.00
CA PHE A 62 -15.51 -36.11 13.43
C PHE A 62 -15.32 -37.30 14.38
N PHE A 63 -15.71 -37.17 15.65
CA PHE A 63 -15.50 -38.18 16.70
C PHE A 63 -16.78 -38.84 17.23
N ILE A 64 -17.92 -38.62 16.57
CA ILE A 64 -19.20 -39.34 16.79
C ILE A 64 -19.52 -40.10 15.52
#